data_AF-A0A0D6MDK4-F1
#
_entry.id   AF-A0A0D6MDK4-F1
#
_cell.length_a   1.000
_cell.length_b   1.000
_cell.length_c   1.000
_cell.angle_alpha   90.00
_cell.angle_beta   90.00
_cell.angle_gamma   90.00
#
_symmetry.space_group_name_H-M   'P 1'
#
loop_
_entity.id
_entity.type
_entity.pdbx_description
1 polymer ?
#
loop_
_entity_poly.entity_id
_entity_poly.type
_entity_poly.pdbx_seq_one_letter_code
_entity_poly.pdbx_strand_id
1 'polypeptide(L)'
;MGGYCGYLATLSALASGADNAYIFEEKFTVEDIIEDVEVIAAKMAQGVQRYLIVRNEYANKNFTTEFVKQLFAEEGKGEFSTRINILGHAQQGGSPTPFDRNMGTKLAARALEYIITQIKVFTPVEELAAETDFDKRLPCDQWWLKLRPLLRILAKHTSIYHTEAMEETEDFD
;
A
#
# COMPACT_ATOMS: atom_id res chain seq x y z
N MET A 1 1.40 5.20 9.66
CA MET A 1 1.28 3.81 10.17
C MET A 1 1.54 2.83 9.04
N GLY A 2 1.57 1.55 9.37
CA GLY A 2 1.92 0.47 8.45
C GLY A 2 3.39 0.05 8.55
N GLY A 3 4.26 0.82 9.22
CA GLY A 3 5.68 0.48 9.31
C GLY A 3 6.27 0.32 7.90
N TYR A 4 6.97 -0.79 7.65
CA TYR A 4 7.46 -1.16 6.31
C TYR A 4 6.41 -1.84 5.42
N CYS A 5 5.19 -2.07 5.92
CA CYS A 5 4.10 -2.72 5.19
C CYS A 5 3.19 -1.67 4.51
N GLY A 6 3.26 -1.62 3.19
CA GLY A 6 2.45 -0.80 2.31
C GLY A 6 0.99 -1.23 2.15
N TYR A 7 0.56 -2.34 2.77
CA TYR A 7 -0.82 -2.84 2.68
C TYR A 7 -1.88 -1.78 2.97
N LEU A 8 -1.74 -1.09 4.12
CA LEU A 8 -2.70 -0.07 4.54
C LEU A 8 -2.70 1.12 3.57
N ALA A 9 -1.53 1.54 3.09
CA ALA A 9 -1.41 2.63 2.13
C ALA A 9 -2.02 2.28 0.77
N THR A 10 -1.79 1.05 0.31
CA THR A 10 -2.30 0.56 -0.99
C THR A 10 -3.82 0.39 -0.97
N LEU A 11 -4.36 -0.24 0.07
CA LEU A 11 -5.81 -0.41 0.19
C LEU A 11 -6.55 0.90 0.43
N SER A 12 -5.99 1.79 1.25
CA SER A 12 -6.60 3.11 1.46
C SER A 12 -6.55 3.95 0.18
N ALA A 13 -5.46 3.89 -0.59
CA ALA A 13 -5.37 4.52 -1.90
C ALA A 13 -6.45 3.98 -2.84
N LEU A 14 -6.61 2.66 -2.93
CA LEU A 14 -7.61 2.02 -3.78
C LEU A 14 -9.04 2.41 -3.36
N ALA A 15 -9.34 2.38 -2.06
CA ALA A 15 -10.66 2.69 -1.54
C ALA A 15 -11.01 4.19 -1.65
N SER A 16 -10.01 5.07 -1.58
CA SER A 16 -10.19 6.53 -1.66
C SER A 16 -10.06 7.10 -3.08
N GLY A 17 -9.67 6.28 -4.06
CA GLY A 17 -9.35 6.75 -5.41
C GLY A 17 -8.14 7.66 -5.44
N ALA A 18 -7.13 7.39 -4.61
CA ALA A 18 -5.88 8.15 -4.62
C ALA A 18 -5.11 7.93 -5.93
N ASP A 19 -4.52 9.00 -6.43
CA ASP A 19 -3.82 9.02 -7.71
C ASP A 19 -2.44 8.34 -7.64
N ASN A 20 -1.79 8.37 -6.47
CA ASN A 20 -0.59 7.59 -6.23
C ASN A 20 -0.47 7.12 -4.77
N ALA A 21 0.30 6.07 -4.56
CA ALA A 21 0.70 5.64 -3.22
C ALA A 21 2.17 5.22 -3.17
N TYR A 22 2.94 5.86 -2.28
CA TYR A 22 4.33 5.53 -1.99
C TYR A 22 4.40 4.52 -0.85
N ILE A 23 5.04 3.38 -1.11
CA ILE A 23 5.19 2.27 -0.17
C ILE A 23 6.66 1.86 -0.07
N PHE A 24 7.00 0.99 0.88
CA PHE A 24 8.40 0.58 1.07
C PHE A 24 8.81 -0.52 0.10
N GLU A 25 7.86 -1.39 -0.25
CA GLU A 25 8.01 -2.53 -1.13
C GLU A 25 8.33 -2.10 -2.57
N GLU A 26 7.85 -0.93 -2.99
CA GLU A 26 8.10 -0.36 -4.31
C GLU A 26 9.08 0.81 -4.15
N LYS A 27 10.31 0.64 -4.62
CA LYS A 27 11.31 1.70 -4.57
C LYS A 27 10.96 2.78 -5.59
N PHE A 28 11.13 4.02 -5.16
CA PHE A 28 10.91 5.21 -5.96
C PHE A 28 12.08 6.18 -5.77
N THR A 29 12.37 6.96 -6.80
CA THR A 29 13.44 7.94 -6.84
C THR A 29 12.88 9.36 -6.81
N VAL A 30 13.76 10.38 -6.88
CA VAL A 30 13.32 11.78 -6.95
C VAL A 30 12.64 12.06 -8.29
N GLU A 31 13.13 11.42 -9.35
CA GLU A 31 12.56 11.53 -10.70
C GLU A 31 11.10 11.06 -10.74
N ASP A 32 10.76 9.96 -10.06
CA ASP A 32 9.37 9.49 -9.95
C ASP A 32 8.47 10.52 -9.25
N ILE A 33 9.00 11.19 -8.23
CA ILE A 33 8.27 12.23 -7.47
C ILE A 33 8.07 13.49 -8.34
N ILE A 34 9.05 13.82 -9.19
CA ILE A 34 8.95 14.92 -10.15
C ILE A 34 7.94 14.58 -11.26
N GLU A 35 7.92 13.34 -11.78
CA GLU A 35 6.90 12.89 -12.74
C GLU A 35 5.48 13.09 -12.15
N ASP A 36 5.28 12.76 -10.88
CA ASP A 36 3.99 13.00 -10.22
C ASP A 36 3.61 14.49 -10.19
N VAL A 37 4.56 15.42 -10.00
CA VAL A 37 4.31 16.87 -10.07
C VAL A 37 3.79 17.27 -11.45
N GLU A 38 4.44 16.78 -12.51
CA GLU A 38 4.03 17.06 -13.90
C GLU A 38 2.63 16.51 -14.18
N VAL A 39 2.33 15.30 -13.70
CA VAL A 39 1.00 14.69 -13.82
C VAL A 39 -0.05 15.50 -13.06
N ILE A 40 0.26 15.99 -11.86
CA ILE A 40 -0.64 16.84 -11.07
C ILE A 40 -0.96 18.13 -11.83
N ALA A 41 0.06 18.83 -12.30
CA ALA A 41 -0.06 20.06 -13.09
C ALA A 41 -0.95 19.84 -14.33
N ALA A 42 -0.67 18.79 -15.09
CA ALA A 42 -1.45 18.43 -16.27
C ALA A 42 -2.93 18.13 -15.93
N LYS A 43 -3.20 17.39 -14.85
CA LYS A 43 -4.56 17.08 -14.39
C LYS A 43 -5.31 18.35 -13.95
N MET A 44 -4.65 19.25 -13.23
CA MET A 44 -5.24 20.51 -12.77
C MET A 44 -5.59 21.42 -13.96
N ALA A 45 -4.74 21.48 -14.99
CA ALA A 45 -5.03 22.20 -16.23
C ALA A 45 -6.25 21.64 -16.98
N GLN A 46 -6.53 20.33 -16.85
CA GLN A 46 -7.73 19.68 -17.40
C GLN A 46 -8.99 19.86 -16.52
N GLY A 47 -8.89 20.59 -15.40
CA GLY A 47 -10.02 20.93 -14.53
C GLY A 47 -10.21 20.01 -13.32
N VAL A 48 -9.30 19.05 -13.10
CA VAL A 48 -9.29 18.24 -11.87
C VAL A 48 -8.99 19.15 -10.69
N GLN A 49 -9.79 19.06 -9.62
CA GLN A 49 -9.68 19.97 -8.46
C GLN A 49 -8.74 19.46 -7.36
N ARG A 50 -8.46 18.15 -7.35
CA ARG A 50 -7.73 17.50 -6.26
C ARG A 50 -6.93 16.33 -6.79
N TYR A 51 -5.71 16.22 -6.29
CA TYR A 51 -4.87 15.05 -6.43
C TYR A 51 -4.54 14.52 -5.03
N LEU A 52 -4.65 13.21 -4.82
CA LEU A 52 -4.40 12.58 -3.53
C LEU A 52 -3.26 11.58 -3.63
N ILE A 53 -2.25 11.77 -2.77
CA ILE A 53 -1.16 10.82 -2.59
C ILE A 53 -1.25 10.22 -1.20
N VAL A 54 -1.15 8.89 -1.12
CA VAL A 54 -1.05 8.15 0.14
C VAL A 54 0.38 7.67 0.34
N ARG A 55 1.04 8.14 1.38
CA ARG A 55 2.40 7.72 1.71
C ARG A 55 2.41 6.84 2.95
N ASN A 56 2.97 5.63 2.84
CA ASN A 56 3.30 4.79 3.98
C ASN A 56 4.40 5.45 4.84
N GLU A 57 4.40 5.16 6.13
CA GLU A 57 5.28 5.81 7.11
C GLU A 57 6.77 5.60 6.85
N TYR A 58 7.17 4.37 6.48
CA TYR A 58 8.55 3.99 6.19
C TYR A 58 8.80 3.70 4.71
N ALA A 59 7.98 4.28 3.82
CA ALA A 59 8.16 4.16 2.37
C ALA A 59 9.59 4.47 1.94
N ASN A 60 10.17 5.55 2.48
CA ASN A 60 11.57 5.91 2.32
C ASN A 60 12.04 6.71 3.54
N LYS A 61 13.30 6.52 3.96
CA LYS A 61 13.91 7.22 5.09
C LYS A 61 14.15 8.71 4.83
N ASN A 62 14.58 9.05 3.62
CA ASN A 62 14.98 10.41 3.25
C ASN A 62 13.81 11.19 2.63
N PHE A 63 12.96 10.51 1.84
CA PHE A 63 11.77 11.12 1.25
C PHE A 63 10.63 11.15 2.26
N THR A 64 10.78 12.05 3.23
CA THR A 64 9.78 12.30 4.27
C THR A 64 8.55 13.01 3.69
N THR A 65 7.43 12.94 4.39
CA THR A 65 6.20 13.64 3.98
C THR A 65 6.42 15.16 3.84
N GLU A 66 7.27 15.76 4.68
CA GLU A 66 7.61 17.17 4.57
C GLU A 66 8.49 17.46 3.35
N PHE A 67 9.47 16.60 3.06
CA PHE A 67 10.29 16.71 1.85
C PHE A 67 9.43 16.70 0.59
N VAL A 68 8.52 15.72 0.47
CA VAL A 68 7.62 15.62 -0.71
C VAL A 68 6.75 16.86 -0.85
N LYS A 69 6.20 17.39 0.25
CA LYS A 69 5.42 18.64 0.22
C LYS A 69 6.25 19.84 -0.24
N GLN A 70 7.47 19.98 0.26
CA GLN A 70 8.36 21.10 -0.11
C GLN A 70 8.74 21.01 -1.58
N LEU A 71 9.11 19.82 -2.06
CA LEU A 71 9.42 19.57 -3.46
C LEU A 71 8.22 19.89 -4.36
N PHE A 72 7.02 19.44 -3.99
CA PHE A 72 5.80 19.73 -4.75
C PHE A 72 5.44 21.22 -4.76
N ALA A 73 5.69 21.92 -3.65
CA ALA A 73 5.41 23.36 -3.58
C ALA A 73 6.36 24.18 -4.46
N GLU A 74 7.63 23.78 -4.54
CA GLU A 74 8.63 24.44 -5.37
C GLU A 74 8.44 24.10 -6.86
N GLU A 75 8.42 22.81 -7.20
CA GLU A 75 8.33 22.34 -8.60
C GLU A 75 6.94 22.56 -9.20
N GLY A 76 5.90 22.62 -8.36
CA GLY A 76 4.54 22.95 -8.79
C GLY A 76 4.36 24.41 -9.22
N LYS A 77 5.36 25.30 -8.99
CA LYS A 77 5.43 26.69 -9.50
C LYS A 77 4.15 27.52 -9.33
N GLY A 78 3.38 27.23 -8.28
CA GLY A 78 2.12 27.91 -7.97
C GLY A 78 0.90 27.43 -8.77
N GLU A 79 1.03 26.41 -9.63
CA GLU A 79 -0.11 25.80 -10.35
C GLU A 79 -1.06 25.07 -9.40
N PHE A 80 -0.54 24.54 -8.30
CA PHE A 80 -1.34 23.89 -7.26
C PHE A 80 -0.73 24.13 -5.87
N SER A 81 -1.52 23.85 -4.83
CA SER A 81 -1.09 23.93 -3.43
C SER A 81 -1.06 22.55 -2.78
N THR A 82 0.01 22.26 -2.04
CA THR A 82 0.20 20.96 -1.38
C THR A 82 -0.07 21.07 0.12
N ARG A 83 -0.86 20.13 0.65
CA ARG A 83 -1.17 20.04 2.08
C ARG A 83 -0.85 18.64 2.60
N ILE A 84 -0.36 18.57 3.83
CA ILE A 84 -0.08 17.32 4.53
C ILE A 84 -1.22 17.01 5.49
N ASN A 85 -1.62 15.75 5.55
CA ASN A 85 -2.47 15.22 6.62
C ASN A 85 -1.83 13.95 7.20
N ILE A 86 -1.34 14.03 8.44
CA ILE A 86 -0.81 12.88 9.18
C ILE A 86 -1.85 12.47 10.20
N LEU A 87 -2.58 11.39 9.91
CA LEU A 87 -3.67 10.90 10.76
C LEU A 87 -3.19 10.43 12.15
N GLY A 88 -1.92 10.01 12.27
CA GLY A 88 -1.35 9.52 13.52
C GLY A 88 -2.13 8.33 14.09
N HIS A 89 -2.29 8.30 15.42
CA HIS A 89 -2.93 7.21 16.16
C HIS A 89 -4.44 7.07 15.89
N ALA A 90 -5.10 8.07 15.28
CA ALA A 90 -6.50 7.95 14.89
C ALA A 90 -6.75 6.76 13.93
N GLN A 91 -5.71 6.31 13.22
CA GLN A 91 -5.74 5.12 12.36
C GLN A 91 -5.95 3.80 13.14
N GLN A 92 -5.68 3.76 14.45
CA GLN A 92 -6.02 2.61 15.29
C GLN A 92 -7.54 2.47 15.49
N GLY A 93 -8.29 3.52 15.16
CA GLY A 93 -9.72 3.59 15.36
C GLY A 93 -10.10 3.89 16.81
N GLY A 94 -11.38 3.71 17.11
CA GLY A 94 -11.93 3.79 18.46
C GLY A 94 -12.67 2.50 18.80
N SER A 95 -13.97 2.47 18.51
CA SER A 95 -14.73 1.21 18.59
C SER A 95 -14.46 0.34 17.36
N PRO A 96 -14.19 -0.97 17.52
CA PRO A 96 -13.92 -1.86 16.39
C PRO A 96 -15.14 -1.96 15.46
N THR A 97 -14.88 -2.15 14.16
CA THR A 97 -15.94 -2.26 13.15
C THR A 97 -16.73 -3.57 13.33
N PRO A 98 -17.98 -3.67 12.82
CA PRO A 98 -18.71 -4.95 12.84
C PRO A 98 -17.95 -6.09 12.16
N PHE A 99 -17.17 -5.79 11.11
CA PHE A 99 -16.30 -6.76 10.44
C PHE A 99 -15.22 -7.29 11.38
N ASP A 100 -14.47 -6.40 12.04
CA ASP A 100 -13.41 -6.79 12.98
C ASP A 100 -13.97 -7.58 14.16
N ARG A 101 -15.15 -7.21 14.66
CA ARG A 101 -15.82 -7.96 15.75
C ARG A 101 -16.18 -9.38 15.31
N ASN A 102 -16.81 -9.53 14.14
CA ASN A 102 -17.20 -10.84 13.63
C ASN A 102 -15.98 -11.71 13.30
N MET A 103 -14.96 -11.12 12.66
CA MET A 103 -13.71 -11.79 12.34
C MET A 103 -12.97 -12.21 13.62
N GLY A 104 -12.90 -11.34 14.63
CA GLY A 104 -12.30 -11.66 15.93
C GLY A 104 -12.94 -12.90 16.57
N THR A 105 -14.28 -12.97 16.60
CA THR A 105 -14.98 -14.16 17.12
C THR A 105 -14.71 -15.41 16.29
N LYS A 106 -14.67 -15.29 14.94
CA LYS A 106 -14.35 -16.41 14.05
C LYS A 106 -12.94 -16.93 14.26
N LEU A 107 -11.95 -16.03 14.33
CA LEU A 107 -10.55 -16.39 14.57
C LEU A 107 -10.37 -17.00 15.96
N ALA A 108 -11.06 -16.51 16.98
CA ALA A 108 -11.03 -17.11 18.32
C ALA A 108 -11.61 -18.53 18.33
N ALA A 109 -12.74 -18.76 17.66
CA ALA A 109 -13.32 -20.10 17.53
C ALA A 109 -12.36 -21.05 16.77
N ARG A 110 -11.78 -20.59 15.66
CA ARG A 110 -10.79 -21.36 14.89
C ARG A 110 -9.51 -21.64 15.66
N ALA A 111 -9.02 -20.70 16.45
CA ALA A 111 -7.85 -20.90 17.30
C ALA A 111 -8.13 -21.95 18.38
N LEU A 112 -9.33 -21.95 18.99
CA LEU A 112 -9.72 -22.99 19.94
C LEU A 112 -9.83 -24.36 19.28
N GLU A 113 -10.48 -24.46 18.11
CA GLU A 113 -10.50 -25.67 17.29
C GLU A 113 -9.09 -26.15 16.96
N TYR A 114 -8.20 -25.23 16.56
CA TYR A 114 -6.80 -25.53 16.25
C TYR A 114 -6.07 -26.07 17.47
N ILE A 115 -6.17 -25.44 18.65
CA ILE A 115 -5.55 -25.92 19.88
C ILE A 115 -6.06 -27.31 20.25
N ILE A 116 -7.38 -27.54 20.19
CA ILE A 116 -7.98 -28.86 20.45
C ILE A 116 -7.44 -29.91 19.47
N THR A 117 -7.21 -29.53 18.21
CA THR A 117 -6.68 -30.41 17.17
C THR A 117 -5.17 -30.64 17.31
N GLN A 118 -4.40 -29.60 17.65
CA GLN A 118 -2.93 -29.64 17.79
C GLN A 118 -2.45 -30.28 19.08
N ILE A 119 -3.33 -30.47 20.07
CA ILE A 119 -3.08 -31.47 21.14
C ILE A 119 -2.77 -32.87 20.52
N LYS A 120 -3.02 -33.09 19.21
CA LYS A 120 -2.69 -34.33 18.49
C LYS A 120 -1.53 -34.26 17.49
N VAL A 121 -1.11 -33.11 16.96
CA VAL A 121 0.04 -32.93 16.03
C VAL A 121 0.56 -31.49 16.15
N PHE A 122 1.88 -31.27 16.04
CA PHE A 122 2.54 -29.96 16.24
C PHE A 122 3.15 -29.44 14.92
N THR A 123 2.89 -28.18 14.55
CA THR A 123 3.72 -27.45 13.56
C THR A 123 4.74 -26.57 14.31
N PRO A 124 6.06 -26.73 14.06
CA PRO A 124 7.09 -25.93 14.73
C PRO A 124 7.01 -24.44 14.36
N VAL A 125 7.18 -23.55 15.34
CA VAL A 125 7.23 -22.10 15.11
C VAL A 125 8.44 -21.71 14.25
N GLU A 126 9.45 -22.58 14.21
CA GLU A 126 10.64 -22.48 13.37
C GLU A 126 10.32 -22.45 11.87
N GLU A 127 9.22 -23.08 11.43
CA GLU A 127 8.80 -23.05 10.02
C GLU A 127 8.27 -21.67 9.61
N LEU A 128 7.55 -20.98 10.51
CA LEU A 128 7.07 -19.62 10.30
C LEU A 128 8.20 -18.59 10.23
N ALA A 129 9.33 -18.88 10.89
CA ALA A 129 10.50 -18.03 10.84
C ALA A 129 11.14 -17.98 9.45
N ALA A 130 10.98 -19.03 8.64
CA ALA A 130 11.50 -19.07 7.28
C ALA A 130 10.74 -18.14 6.31
N GLU A 131 9.50 -17.79 6.64
CA GLU A 131 8.61 -16.98 5.79
C GLU A 131 8.47 -15.53 6.29
N THR A 132 9.23 -15.14 7.31
CA THR A 132 9.12 -13.82 7.97
C THR A 132 10.48 -13.12 7.99
N ASP A 133 10.54 -11.90 7.45
CA ASP A 133 11.62 -10.95 7.71
C ASP A 133 11.41 -10.32 9.10
N PHE A 134 12.20 -10.76 10.09
CA PHE A 134 12.10 -10.28 11.47
C PHE A 134 12.63 -8.86 11.68
N ASP A 135 13.57 -8.40 10.84
CA ASP A 135 14.15 -7.06 10.95
C ASP A 135 13.14 -6.01 10.49
N LYS A 136 12.42 -6.31 9.41
CA LYS A 136 11.37 -5.44 8.85
C LYS A 136 9.97 -5.76 9.39
N ARG A 137 9.81 -6.90 10.08
CA ARG A 137 8.54 -7.43 10.58
C ARG A 137 7.51 -7.60 9.46
N LEU A 138 7.95 -8.18 8.35
CA LEU A 138 7.16 -8.40 7.14
C LEU A 138 7.12 -9.89 6.77
N PRO A 139 6.02 -10.40 6.21
CA PRO A 139 6.05 -11.70 5.52
C PRO A 139 6.91 -11.59 4.26
N CYS A 140 7.52 -12.69 3.83
CA CYS A 140 8.33 -12.75 2.61
C CYS A 140 7.49 -12.56 1.33
N ASP A 141 6.25 -13.03 1.31
CA ASP A 141 5.29 -12.80 0.22
C ASP A 141 4.22 -11.76 0.62
N GLN A 142 4.01 -10.77 -0.23
CA GLN A 142 3.02 -9.72 -0.06
C GLN A 142 1.90 -9.86 -1.10
N TRP A 143 0.98 -10.80 -0.86
CA TRP A 143 -0.10 -11.16 -1.78
C TRP A 143 -0.92 -9.97 -2.33
N TRP A 144 -1.03 -8.88 -1.56
CA TRP A 144 -1.79 -7.68 -1.93
C TRP A 144 -1.10 -6.81 -2.98
N LEU A 145 0.19 -7.01 -3.28
CA LEU A 145 0.87 -6.30 -4.36
C LEU A 145 0.21 -6.54 -5.72
N LYS A 146 -0.48 -7.68 -5.87
CA LYS A 146 -1.31 -8.01 -7.05
C LYS A 146 -2.42 -6.99 -7.33
N LEU A 147 -2.80 -6.16 -6.35
CA LEU A 147 -3.79 -5.10 -6.50
C LEU A 147 -3.18 -3.77 -7.03
N ARG A 148 -1.85 -3.63 -7.06
CA ARG A 148 -1.17 -2.40 -7.51
C ARG A 148 -1.46 -2.04 -8.98
N PRO A 149 -1.48 -2.98 -9.94
CA PRO A 149 -1.87 -2.67 -11.31
C PRO A 149 -3.28 -2.07 -11.39
N LEU A 150 -4.23 -2.59 -10.62
CA LEU A 150 -5.60 -2.04 -10.56
C LEU A 150 -5.62 -0.61 -10.03
N LEU A 151 -4.87 -0.34 -8.95
CA LEU A 151 -4.74 1.03 -8.43
C LEU A 151 -4.19 1.97 -9.51
N ARG A 152 -3.11 1.58 -10.22
CA ARG A 152 -2.51 2.40 -11.28
C ARG A 152 -3.48 2.63 -12.44
N ILE A 153 -4.28 1.63 -12.83
CA ILE A 153 -5.30 1.75 -13.88
C ILE A 153 -6.39 2.75 -13.46
N LEU A 154 -6.87 2.64 -12.23
CA LEU A 154 -7.92 3.53 -11.72
C LEU A 154 -7.41 4.97 -11.50
N ALA A 155 -6.12 5.13 -11.23
CA ALA A 155 -5.48 6.41 -11.00
C ALA A 155 -4.96 7.12 -12.27
N LYS A 156 -4.45 6.35 -13.25
CA LYS A 156 -3.91 6.84 -14.52
C LYS A 156 -4.88 6.50 -15.66
N HIS A 157 -5.62 7.51 -16.14
CA HIS A 157 -6.50 7.37 -17.29
C HIS A 157 -5.73 7.55 -18.62
N THR A 158 -4.56 6.92 -18.81
CA THR A 158 -3.95 6.60 -20.14
C THR A 158 -2.63 5.81 -20.04
N SER A 159 -2.69 4.52 -20.43
CA SER A 159 -1.70 3.65 -21.10
C SER A 159 -0.20 3.66 -20.75
N ILE A 160 0.32 2.52 -20.26
CA ILE A 160 1.19 1.56 -21.01
C ILE A 160 1.03 0.20 -20.30
N TYR A 161 0.58 -0.81 -21.03
CA TYR A 161 0.36 -2.16 -20.52
C TYR A 161 1.65 -2.97 -20.63
N HIS A 162 2.12 -3.54 -19.53
CA HIS A 162 2.80 -4.82 -19.56
C HIS A 162 1.89 -5.84 -18.88
N THR A 163 1.31 -6.72 -19.70
CA THR A 163 0.46 -7.81 -19.24
C THR A 163 1.38 -8.89 -18.68
N GLU A 164 1.61 -8.90 -17.36
CA GLU A 164 2.29 -10.02 -16.67
C GLU A 164 1.35 -11.21 -16.42
N ALA A 165 0.10 -11.13 -16.89
CA ALA A 165 -0.96 -12.09 -16.57
C ALA A 165 -1.25 -13.12 -17.70
N MET A 166 -0.26 -13.44 -18.53
CA MET A 166 -0.31 -14.66 -19.35
C MET A 166 0.91 -15.50 -19.02
N GLU A 167 0.77 -16.38 -18.03
CA GLU A 167 1.63 -17.56 -17.94
C GLU A 167 1.44 -18.35 -19.24
N GLU A 168 2.56 -18.60 -19.92
CA GLU A 168 2.62 -19.39 -21.14
C GLU A 168 1.91 -20.73 -20.90
N THR A 169 1.01 -21.06 -21.81
CA THR A 169 0.53 -22.43 -21.94
C THR A 169 1.70 -23.24 -22.44
N GLU A 170 2.30 -24.07 -21.59
CA GLU A 170 3.23 -25.10 -22.02
C GLU A 170 2.46 -26.04 -22.97
N ASP A 171 2.74 -25.89 -24.27
CA ASP A 171 2.43 -26.88 -25.29
C ASP A 171 3.15 -28.18 -24.91
N PHE A 172 2.38 -29.17 -24.47
CA PHE A 172 2.84 -30.57 -24.41
C PHE A 172 2.66 -31.19 -25.80
N ASP A 173 3.76 -31.31 -26.55
CA ASP A 173 3.93 -32.34 -27.58
C ASP A 173 4.35 -33.68 -26.94
#